data_AF-A0AA95JZD5-F1
#
_entry.id   AF-A0AA95JZD5-F1
#
_cell.length_a   1.000
_cell.length_b   1.000
_cell.length_c   1.000
_cell.angle_alpha   90.00
_cell.angle_beta   90.00
_cell.angle_gamma   90.00
#
_symmetry.space_group_name_H-M   'P 1'
#
loop_
_entity.id
_entity.type
_entity.pdbx_description
1 polymer ?
#
loop_
_entity_poly.entity_id
_entity_poly.type
_entity_poly.pdbx_seq_one_letter_code
_entity_poly.pdbx_strand_id
1 'polypeptide(L)'
;MRIFLILYLILISILYSNVLMAQNAKNGSSQGNANPIEKNWQNENKNVQNKLDLNKNPMPVFSINIANGENQDDYVPALKVLAVLTLLTFGPAILLLMSAFTRILIVLSFLRQALGTPTMPPNQILIALSLFLTYFVMSPAISKIYDHAIVPYLQKDITTQQALEVGQKPLHEFMMAQVKTDDLKLFYQMSKMEKPVTKEDVPMRILVPSFVISELKTAFQIGFLVYLPFIVIDMIVSSVLMAMGMMMLPPTVVSLPLKLILFVVVDGWGLLAGSLIKSFN
;
A
#
# COMPACT_ATOMS: atom_id res chain seq x y z
N MET A 1 -7.89 -5.64 11.04
CA MET A 1 -8.99 -6.00 10.11
C MET A 1 -10.13 -4.97 10.08
N ARG A 2 -10.64 -4.51 11.23
CA ARG A 2 -11.79 -3.57 11.29
C ARG A 2 -11.50 -2.18 10.70
N ILE A 3 -10.31 -1.61 10.89
CA ILE A 3 -9.97 -0.27 10.37
C ILE A 3 -9.95 -0.19 8.83
N PHE A 4 -9.36 -1.18 8.14
CA PHE A 4 -9.35 -1.20 6.66
C PHE A 4 -10.75 -1.45 6.08
N LEU A 5 -11.57 -2.26 6.76
CA LEU A 5 -12.95 -2.51 6.36
C LEU A 5 -13.84 -1.28 6.60
N ILE A 6 -13.58 -0.52 7.67
CA ILE A 6 -14.24 0.77 7.95
C ILE A 6 -13.81 1.84 6.93
N LEU A 7 -12.52 1.96 6.60
CA LEU A 7 -12.04 2.86 5.54
C LEU A 7 -12.65 2.50 4.17
N TYR A 8 -12.77 1.22 3.86
CA TYR A 8 -13.37 0.74 2.62
C TYR A 8 -14.89 0.97 2.56
N LEU A 9 -15.61 0.76 3.67
CA LEU A 9 -17.05 1.05 3.78
C LEU A 9 -17.35 2.56 3.76
N ILE A 10 -16.48 3.38 4.36
CA ILE A 10 -16.58 4.85 4.27
C ILE A 10 -16.36 5.30 2.83
N LEU A 11 -15.40 4.71 2.11
CA LEU A 11 -15.17 4.99 0.69
C LEU A 11 -16.38 4.61 -0.19
N ILE A 12 -16.98 3.45 0.06
CA ILE A 12 -18.19 2.96 -0.66
C ILE A 12 -19.42 3.81 -0.34
N SER A 13 -19.59 4.22 0.92
CA SER A 13 -20.70 5.10 1.34
C SER A 13 -20.62 6.48 0.68
N ILE A 14 -19.41 7.04 0.58
CA ILE A 14 -19.15 8.29 -0.15
C ILE A 14 -19.49 8.14 -1.64
N LEU A 15 -19.16 7.00 -2.26
CA LEU A 15 -19.49 6.71 -3.66
C LEU A 15 -21.01 6.57 -3.91
N TYR A 16 -21.74 5.85 -3.05
CA TYR A 16 -23.19 5.66 -3.19
C TYR A 16 -23.99 6.95 -3.00
N SER A 17 -23.58 7.82 -2.06
CA SER A 17 -24.24 9.12 -1.84
C SER A 17 -24.13 10.05 -3.05
N ASN A 18 -23.04 9.94 -3.82
CA ASN A 18 -22.82 10.77 -5.00
C ASN A 18 -23.68 10.35 -6.21
N VAL A 19 -24.03 9.07 -6.31
CA VAL A 19 -24.86 8.54 -7.42
C VAL A 19 -26.33 8.96 -7.28
N LEU A 20 -26.86 9.00 -6.04
CA LEU A 20 -28.25 9.36 -5.78
C LEU A 20 -28.55 10.85 -6.08
N MET A 21 -27.58 11.74 -5.84
CA MET A 21 -27.70 13.17 -6.14
C MET A 21 -27.61 13.48 -7.63
N ALA A 22 -26.90 12.67 -8.42
CA ALA A 22 -26.79 12.84 -9.88
C ALA A 22 -28.07 12.45 -10.64
N GLN A 23 -28.94 11.61 -10.05
CA GLN A 23 -30.23 11.24 -10.66
C GLN A 23 -31.33 12.28 -10.40
N ASN A 24 -31.32 12.95 -9.24
CA ASN A 24 -32.31 13.98 -8.91
C ASN A 24 -32.11 15.31 -9.67
N ALA A 25 -30.90 15.60 -10.16
CA ALA A 25 -30.61 16.81 -10.92
C ALA A 25 -31.06 16.76 -12.40
N LYS A 26 -31.43 15.58 -12.94
CA LYS A 26 -31.84 15.42 -14.35
C LYS A 26 -33.35 15.34 -14.58
N ASN A 27 -34.19 15.33 -13.54
CA ASN A 27 -35.65 15.21 -13.70
C ASN A 27 -36.42 16.55 -13.56
N GLY A 28 -35.74 17.69 -13.63
CA GLY A 28 -36.32 19.01 -13.40
C GLY A 28 -36.33 19.95 -14.60
N SER A 29 -36.69 19.49 -15.81
CA SER A 29 -36.96 20.42 -16.91
C SER A 29 -38.00 19.88 -17.89
N SER A 30 -39.28 20.07 -17.56
CA SER A 30 -40.36 20.17 -18.55
C SER A 30 -41.16 21.42 -18.24
N GLN A 31 -40.94 22.44 -19.07
CA GLN A 31 -41.72 23.68 -19.11
C GLN A 31 -43.08 23.38 -19.75
N GLY A 32 -44.15 23.50 -18.95
CA GLY A 32 -45.53 23.39 -19.41
C GLY A 32 -46.41 24.36 -18.61
N ASN A 33 -46.98 25.33 -19.32
CA ASN A 33 -47.86 26.42 -18.91
C ASN A 33 -48.86 26.05 -17.78
N ALA A 34 -48.86 26.79 -16.65
CA ALA A 34 -49.81 26.56 -15.56
C ALA A 34 -50.36 27.86 -14.92
N ASN A 35 -51.65 27.77 -14.57
CA ASN A 35 -52.60 28.85 -14.25
C ASN A 35 -52.41 29.52 -12.86
N PRO A 36 -53.01 30.70 -12.62
CA PRO A 36 -52.75 31.54 -11.44
C PRO A 36 -53.12 30.96 -10.06
N ILE A 37 -53.82 29.82 -9.99
CA ILE A 37 -54.28 29.22 -8.72
C ILE A 37 -53.18 28.37 -8.05
N GLU A 38 -52.17 27.95 -8.82
CA GLU A 38 -51.08 27.07 -8.33
C GLU A 38 -50.02 27.81 -7.50
N LYS A 39 -49.95 29.15 -7.61
CA LYS A 39 -49.04 29.98 -6.81
C LYS A 39 -49.39 30.00 -5.32
N ASN A 40 -50.64 29.74 -4.95
CA ASN A 40 -51.07 29.86 -3.55
C ASN A 40 -50.72 28.63 -2.71
N TRP A 41 -50.74 27.44 -3.31
CA TRP A 41 -50.34 26.18 -2.64
C TRP A 41 -48.81 26.04 -2.45
N GLN A 42 -48.01 26.79 -3.21
CA GLN A 42 -46.55 26.77 -3.07
C GLN A 42 -46.01 27.66 -1.94
N ASN A 43 -46.75 28.69 -1.53
CA ASN A 43 -46.30 29.60 -0.46
C ASN A 43 -46.51 29.00 0.94
N GLU A 44 -47.51 28.13 1.11
CA GLU A 44 -47.79 27.47 2.38
C GLU A 44 -46.77 26.35 2.70
N ASN A 45 -46.24 25.68 1.67
CA ASN A 45 -45.21 24.65 1.82
C ASN A 45 -43.80 25.20 2.14
N LYS A 46 -43.51 26.47 1.83
CA LYS A 46 -42.22 27.11 2.16
C LYS A 46 -42.06 27.35 3.68
N ASN A 47 -43.15 27.56 4.40
CA ASN A 47 -43.12 27.77 5.85
C ASN A 47 -42.87 26.49 6.65
N VAL A 48 -43.11 25.32 6.06
CA VAL A 48 -42.87 24.01 6.69
C VAL A 48 -41.41 23.57 6.50
N GLN A 49 -40.81 23.88 5.35
CA GLN A 49 -39.41 23.55 5.05
C GLN A 49 -38.40 24.38 5.88
N ASN A 50 -38.73 25.63 6.21
CA ASN A 50 -37.87 26.50 7.03
C ASN A 50 -37.75 26.09 8.51
N LYS A 51 -38.44 25.03 8.97
CA LYS A 51 -38.39 24.55 10.36
C LYS A 51 -37.54 23.30 10.59
N LEU A 52 -36.83 22.79 9.58
CA LEU A 52 -36.05 21.56 9.66
C LEU A 52 -34.56 21.74 9.30
N ASP A 53 -34.01 22.93 9.51
CA ASP A 53 -32.58 23.23 9.31
C ASP A 53 -31.68 22.50 10.33
N LEU A 54 -31.50 21.19 10.14
CA LEU A 54 -30.55 20.36 10.87
C LEU A 54 -29.17 20.28 10.18
N ASN A 55 -28.90 21.06 9.13
CA ASN A 55 -27.61 21.02 8.44
C ASN A 55 -26.73 22.22 8.77
N LYS A 56 -26.31 22.32 10.04
CA LYS A 56 -25.36 23.34 10.52
C LYS A 56 -23.91 22.86 10.52
N ASN A 57 -23.55 21.96 9.61
CA ASN A 57 -22.17 21.68 9.23
C ASN A 57 -22.14 21.17 7.78
N PRO A 58 -21.85 22.02 6.79
CA PRO A 58 -21.59 21.51 5.45
C PRO A 58 -20.33 20.65 5.51
N MET A 59 -20.51 19.33 5.48
CA MET A 59 -19.43 18.43 5.10
C MET A 59 -18.91 18.89 3.73
N PRO A 60 -17.59 18.94 3.51
CA PRO A 60 -17.04 19.36 2.23
C PRO A 60 -17.58 18.44 1.13
N VAL A 61 -18.50 18.96 0.33
CA VAL A 61 -19.07 18.26 -0.81
C VAL A 61 -18.11 18.45 -1.98
N PHE A 62 -17.44 17.36 -2.39
CA PHE A 62 -16.62 17.37 -3.60
C PHE A 62 -17.53 17.20 -4.82
N SER A 63 -18.03 18.31 -5.38
CA SER A 63 -18.74 18.31 -6.67
C SER A 63 -17.75 18.48 -7.81
N ILE A 64 -17.65 17.46 -8.68
CA ILE A 64 -16.90 17.57 -9.93
C ILE A 64 -17.79 18.25 -10.96
N ASN A 65 -17.65 19.56 -11.11
CA ASN A 65 -18.20 20.31 -12.24
C ASN A 65 -17.11 20.43 -13.30
N ILE A 66 -17.18 19.60 -14.35
CA ILE A 66 -16.39 19.82 -15.57
C ILE A 66 -17.23 20.78 -16.41
N ALA A 67 -16.99 22.08 -16.25
CA ALA A 67 -17.63 23.10 -17.07
C ALA A 67 -17.03 23.06 -18.49
N ASN A 68 -17.91 23.10 -19.49
CA ASN A 68 -17.52 23.29 -20.88
C ASN A 68 -16.85 24.67 -21.02
N GLY A 69 -15.70 24.66 -21.69
CA GLY A 69 -14.70 25.72 -21.61
C GLY A 69 -15.18 27.09 -22.07
N GLU A 70 -14.83 28.10 -21.28
CA GLU A 70 -14.66 29.48 -21.73
C GLU A 70 -13.67 30.27 -20.83
N ASN A 71 -13.38 29.83 -19.60
CA ASN A 71 -12.39 30.45 -18.71
C ASN A 71 -11.21 29.51 -18.39
N GLN A 72 -9.97 30.02 -18.50
CA GLN A 72 -8.72 29.29 -18.19
C GLN A 72 -8.63 28.83 -16.73
N ASP A 73 -9.39 29.44 -15.82
CA ASP A 73 -9.40 29.12 -14.38
C ASP A 73 -10.15 27.82 -14.03
N ASP A 74 -11.03 27.33 -14.91
CA ASP A 74 -11.82 26.09 -14.68
C ASP A 74 -11.06 24.80 -14.98
N TYR A 75 -9.90 24.87 -15.63
CA TYR A 75 -9.02 23.70 -15.82
C TYR A 75 -8.23 23.34 -14.55
N VAL A 76 -8.00 24.31 -13.66
CA VAL A 76 -7.20 24.12 -12.43
C VAL A 76 -7.87 23.15 -11.44
N PRO A 77 -9.19 23.20 -11.19
CA PRO A 77 -9.88 22.21 -10.36
C PRO A 77 -9.88 20.79 -10.96
N ALA A 78 -10.14 20.66 -12.27
CA ALA A 78 -10.16 19.35 -12.94
C ALA A 78 -8.78 18.68 -12.92
N LEU A 79 -7.72 19.46 -13.15
CA LEU A 79 -6.33 18.97 -13.10
C LEU A 79 -5.91 18.58 -11.67
N LYS A 80 -6.37 19.32 -10.64
CA LYS A 80 -6.15 18.96 -9.23
C LYS A 80 -6.81 17.63 -8.87
N VAL A 81 -8.05 17.40 -9.31
CA VAL A 81 -8.75 16.13 -9.08
C VAL A 81 -8.03 14.98 -9.77
N LEU A 82 -7.60 15.17 -11.02
CA LEU A 82 -6.82 14.18 -11.75
C LEU A 82 -5.50 13.83 -11.03
N ALA A 83 -4.80 14.84 -10.50
CA ALA A 83 -3.58 14.65 -9.72
C ALA A 83 -3.84 13.83 -8.43
N VAL A 84 -4.93 14.10 -7.72
CA VAL A 84 -5.32 13.35 -6.52
C VAL A 84 -5.66 11.89 -6.86
N LEU A 85 -6.42 11.64 -7.93
CA LEU A 85 -6.75 10.28 -8.37
C LEU A 85 -5.49 9.49 -8.79
N THR A 86 -4.55 10.16 -9.45
CA THR A 86 -3.27 9.58 -9.83
C THR A 86 -2.48 9.20 -8.57
N LEU A 87 -2.37 10.13 -7.61
CA LEU A 87 -1.68 9.88 -6.35
C LEU A 87 -2.36 8.77 -5.53
N LEU A 88 -3.68 8.68 -5.54
CA LEU A 88 -4.44 7.63 -4.87
C LEU A 88 -4.16 6.25 -5.47
N THR A 89 -3.92 6.19 -6.79
CA THR A 89 -3.62 4.94 -7.51
C THR A 89 -2.20 4.46 -7.22
N PHE A 90 -1.20 5.35 -7.26
CA PHE A 90 0.20 4.99 -7.03
C PHE A 90 0.61 4.98 -5.55
N GLY A 91 -0.12 5.70 -4.69
CA GLY A 91 0.18 5.88 -3.28
C GLY A 91 0.40 4.56 -2.53
N PRO A 92 -0.51 3.57 -2.61
CA PRO A 92 -0.34 2.28 -1.94
C PRO A 92 0.94 1.57 -2.36
N ALA A 93 1.28 1.58 -3.66
CA ALA A 93 2.48 0.93 -4.16
C ALA A 93 3.75 1.61 -3.61
N ILE A 94 3.78 2.95 -3.59
CA ILE A 94 4.91 3.72 -3.05
C ILE A 94 5.09 3.45 -1.55
N LEU A 95 4.00 3.43 -0.79
CA LEU A 95 4.05 3.14 0.65
C LEU A 95 4.60 1.75 0.94
N LEU A 96 4.21 0.74 0.16
CA LEU A 96 4.75 -0.61 0.29
C LEU A 96 6.25 -0.65 -0.04
N LEU A 97 6.69 0.07 -1.08
CA LEU A 97 8.10 0.13 -1.47
C LEU A 97 8.99 0.82 -0.44
N MET A 98 8.46 1.78 0.33
CA MET A 98 9.18 2.49 1.39
C MET A 98 9.14 1.77 2.75
N SER A 99 8.63 0.54 2.78
CA SER A 99 8.45 -0.25 4.00
C SER A 99 9.20 -1.59 3.94
N ALA A 100 9.13 -2.36 5.03
CA ALA A 100 9.65 -3.73 5.11
C ALA A 100 8.98 -4.74 4.15
N PHE A 101 7.87 -4.37 3.50
CA PHE A 101 7.04 -5.27 2.70
C PHE A 101 7.80 -5.97 1.58
N THR A 102 8.64 -5.24 0.83
CA THR A 102 9.34 -5.78 -0.33
C THR A 102 10.22 -6.97 0.02
N ARG A 103 11.05 -6.85 1.07
CA ARG A 103 11.96 -7.93 1.49
C ARG A 103 11.19 -9.15 1.96
N ILE A 104 10.16 -8.95 2.78
CA ILE A 104 9.34 -10.03 3.34
C ILE A 104 8.64 -10.80 2.21
N LEU A 105 7.97 -10.10 1.30
CA LEU A 105 7.21 -10.73 0.22
C LEU A 105 8.11 -11.56 -0.71
N ILE A 106 9.30 -11.04 -1.03
CA ILE A 106 10.25 -11.73 -1.91
C ILE A 106 10.75 -13.01 -1.25
N VAL A 107 11.19 -12.95 0.01
CA VAL A 107 11.67 -14.14 0.74
C VAL A 107 10.59 -15.21 0.84
N LEU A 108 9.35 -14.83 1.17
CA LEU A 108 8.22 -15.75 1.21
C LEU A 108 7.89 -16.36 -0.17
N SER A 109 8.09 -15.58 -1.23
CA SER A 109 7.92 -16.06 -2.61
C SER A 109 9.02 -17.05 -3.02
N PHE A 110 10.26 -16.84 -2.57
CA PHE A 110 11.37 -17.78 -2.72
C PHE A 110 11.09 -19.10 -2.00
N LEU A 111 10.59 -19.03 -0.76
CA LEU A 111 10.18 -20.22 -0.02
C LEU A 111 9.14 -21.05 -0.78
N ARG A 112 8.08 -20.39 -1.29
CA ARG A 112 7.04 -21.08 -2.07
C ARG A 112 7.63 -21.83 -3.27
N GLN A 113 8.55 -21.19 -3.99
CA GLN A 113 9.24 -21.83 -5.11
C GLN A 113 10.12 -22.99 -4.65
N ALA A 114 10.83 -22.83 -3.54
CA ALA A 114 11.73 -23.85 -3.00
C ALA A 114 10.99 -25.14 -2.59
N LEU A 115 9.80 -24.99 -2.00
CA LEU A 115 8.93 -26.11 -1.63
C LEU A 115 8.42 -26.90 -2.84
N GLY A 116 8.47 -26.35 -4.05
CA GLY A 116 8.05 -27.02 -5.29
C GLY A 116 6.53 -27.08 -5.48
N THR A 117 5.77 -26.27 -4.74
CA THR A 117 4.30 -26.21 -4.80
C THR A 117 3.84 -25.07 -5.73
N PRO A 118 3.25 -25.35 -6.91
CA PRO A 118 2.94 -24.30 -7.89
C PRO A 118 1.84 -23.33 -7.45
N THR A 119 0.93 -23.74 -6.56
CA THR A 119 -0.23 -22.92 -6.16
C THR A 119 -0.39 -22.73 -4.65
N MET A 120 0.37 -23.45 -3.83
CA MET A 120 0.27 -23.39 -2.38
C MET A 120 1.59 -22.88 -1.76
N PRO A 121 1.57 -21.91 -0.84
CA PRO A 121 0.43 -21.09 -0.45
C PRO A 121 -0.05 -20.14 -1.57
N PRO A 122 -1.34 -19.77 -1.59
CA PRO A 122 -1.86 -18.79 -2.54
C PRO A 122 -1.16 -17.44 -2.40
N ASN A 123 -1.01 -16.71 -3.52
CA ASN A 123 -0.34 -15.39 -3.52
C ASN A 123 -0.99 -14.39 -2.53
N GLN A 124 -2.32 -14.45 -2.41
CA GLN A 124 -3.08 -13.63 -1.46
C GLN A 124 -2.66 -13.86 0.00
N ILE A 125 -2.36 -15.12 0.37
CA ILE A 125 -1.90 -15.46 1.71
C ILE A 125 -0.49 -14.93 1.95
N LEU A 126 0.41 -15.03 0.96
CA LEU A 126 1.76 -14.47 1.06
C LEU A 126 1.73 -12.94 1.22
N ILE A 127 0.88 -12.26 0.44
CA ILE A 127 0.69 -10.81 0.54
C ILE A 127 0.14 -10.45 1.92
N ALA A 128 -0.89 -11.16 2.41
CA ALA A 128 -1.46 -10.92 3.73
C ALA A 128 -0.44 -11.11 4.85
N LEU A 129 0.31 -12.22 4.83
CA LEU A 129 1.38 -12.49 5.80
C LEU A 129 2.45 -11.40 5.75
N SER A 130 2.84 -10.97 4.54
CA SER A 130 3.80 -9.90 4.34
C SER A 130 3.31 -8.58 4.94
N LEU A 131 2.03 -8.23 4.77
CA LEU A 131 1.45 -7.02 5.37
C LEU A 131 1.44 -7.07 6.89
N PHE A 132 1.08 -8.22 7.50
CA PHE A 132 1.10 -8.36 8.95
C PHE A 132 2.51 -8.29 9.55
N LEU A 133 3.48 -8.95 8.92
CA LEU A 133 4.88 -8.86 9.34
C LEU A 133 5.44 -7.46 9.11
N THR A 134 5.06 -6.79 8.02
CA THR A 134 5.42 -5.38 7.78
C THR A 134 4.89 -4.48 8.88
N TYR A 135 3.62 -4.64 9.27
CA TYR A 135 3.05 -3.86 10.37
C TYR A 135 3.80 -4.09 11.67
N PHE A 136 4.18 -5.34 11.97
CA PHE A 136 4.95 -5.67 13.17
C PHE A 136 6.32 -5.01 13.17
N VAL A 137 7.08 -5.13 12.08
CA VAL A 137 8.42 -4.53 11.93
C VAL A 137 8.35 -2.99 11.92
N MET A 138 7.35 -2.42 11.25
CA MET A 138 7.17 -0.97 11.11
C MET A 138 6.46 -0.33 12.29
N SER A 139 6.03 -1.09 13.30
CA SER A 139 5.25 -0.57 14.42
C SER A 139 5.88 0.69 15.07
N PRO A 140 7.20 0.77 15.32
CA PRO A 140 7.81 1.98 15.90
C PRO A 140 7.68 3.21 14.99
N ALA A 141 7.89 3.04 13.68
CA ALA A 141 7.76 4.13 12.72
C ALA A 141 6.30 4.59 12.57
N ILE A 142 5.36 3.64 12.50
CA ILE A 142 3.92 3.91 12.42
C ILE A 142 3.45 4.67 13.66
N SER A 143 3.87 4.27 14.86
CA SER A 143 3.54 4.98 16.10
C SER A 143 4.05 6.42 16.10
N LYS A 144 5.32 6.65 15.76
CA LYS A 144 5.88 8.01 15.65
C LYS A 144 5.10 8.88 14.66
N ILE A 145 4.71 8.34 13.50
CA ILE A 145 3.91 9.08 12.50
C ILE A 145 2.53 9.40 13.06
N TYR A 146 1.90 8.43 13.73
CA TYR A 146 0.58 8.63 14.32
C TYR A 146 0.59 9.74 15.38
N ASP A 147 1.52 9.67 16.33
CA ASP A 147 1.59 10.57 17.48
C ASP A 147 2.06 11.98 17.10
N HIS A 148 3.01 12.11 16.16
CA HIS A 148 3.62 13.40 15.83
C HIS A 148 3.09 14.06 14.56
N ALA A 149 2.45 13.33 13.65
CA ALA A 149 1.92 13.88 12.42
C ALA A 149 0.38 13.77 12.33
N ILE A 150 -0.20 12.60 12.58
CA ILE A 150 -1.64 12.40 12.36
C ILE A 150 -2.49 13.05 13.46
N VAL A 151 -2.17 12.80 14.74
CA VAL A 151 -2.94 13.36 15.85
C VAL A 151 -2.93 14.90 15.84
N PRO A 152 -1.78 15.58 15.74
CA PRO A 152 -1.76 17.05 15.74
C PRO A 152 -2.41 17.64 14.48
N TYR A 153 -2.33 16.95 13.34
CA TYR A 153 -3.01 17.40 12.12
C TYR A 153 -4.54 17.34 12.25
N LEU A 154 -5.08 16.26 12.84
CA LEU A 154 -6.51 16.12 13.11
C LEU A 154 -7.02 17.14 14.13
N GLN A 155 -6.16 17.50 15.10
CA GLN A 155 -6.42 18.55 16.09
C GLN A 155 -6.27 19.97 15.52
N LYS A 156 -5.80 20.10 14.27
CA LYS A 156 -5.49 21.36 13.58
C LYS A 156 -4.36 22.17 14.23
N ASP A 157 -3.47 21.51 14.98
CA ASP A 157 -2.31 22.14 15.60
C ASP A 157 -1.17 22.38 14.60
N ILE A 158 -1.11 21.57 13.53
CA ILE A 158 -0.11 21.67 12.47
C ILE A 158 -0.77 21.76 11.08
N THR A 159 -0.09 22.41 10.16
CA THR A 159 -0.53 22.47 8.75
C THR A 159 -0.28 21.14 8.03
N THR A 160 -0.92 20.94 6.87
CA THR A 160 -0.69 19.74 6.03
C THR A 160 0.78 19.59 5.64
N GLN A 161 1.48 20.70 5.36
CA GLN A 161 2.90 20.70 5.00
C GLN A 161 3.77 20.25 6.18
N GLN A 162 3.50 20.78 7.39
CA GLN A 162 4.22 20.38 8.60
C GLN A 162 3.96 18.92 8.97
N ALA A 163 2.71 18.44 8.81
CA ALA A 163 2.37 17.05 9.03
C ALA A 163 3.16 16.11 8.10
N LEU A 164 3.35 16.51 6.83
CA LEU A 164 4.16 15.77 5.88
C LEU A 164 5.66 15.78 6.27
N GLU A 165 6.19 16.94 6.67
CA GLU A 165 7.59 17.09 7.09
C GLU A 165 7.93 16.31 8.37
N VAL A 166 7.01 16.25 9.32
CA VAL A 166 7.20 15.46 10.55
C VAL A 166 6.97 13.97 10.27
N GLY A 167 5.96 13.63 9.47
CA GLY A 167 5.61 12.26 9.11
C GLY A 167 6.65 11.55 8.24
N GLN A 168 7.41 12.29 7.42
CA GLN A 168 8.48 11.69 6.62
C GLN A 168 9.71 11.27 7.44
N LYS A 169 9.96 11.89 8.61
CA LYS A 169 11.18 11.65 9.40
C LYS A 169 11.29 10.20 9.89
N PRO A 170 10.26 9.58 10.51
CA PRO A 170 10.34 8.18 10.93
C PRO A 170 10.55 7.21 9.77
N LEU A 171 9.99 7.49 8.58
CA LEU A 171 10.20 6.69 7.38
C LEU A 171 11.64 6.82 6.87
N HIS A 172 12.17 8.04 6.88
CA HIS A 172 13.55 8.33 6.51
C HIS A 172 14.53 7.62 7.45
N GLU A 173 14.34 7.74 8.76
CA GLU A 173 15.13 7.03 9.78
C GLU A 173 15.10 5.51 9.55
N PHE A 174 13.91 4.94 9.32
CA PHE A 174 13.75 3.51 9.04
C PHE A 174 14.53 3.09 7.80
N MET A 175 14.39 3.79 6.68
CA MET A 175 15.10 3.45 5.45
C MET A 175 16.62 3.60 5.61
N MET A 176 17.09 4.68 6.24
CA MET A 176 18.51 4.92 6.49
C MET A 176 19.15 3.84 7.37
N ALA A 177 18.39 3.21 8.27
CA ALA A 177 18.88 2.09 9.07
C ALA A 177 19.11 0.82 8.24
N GLN A 178 18.42 0.66 7.11
CA GLN A 178 18.48 -0.55 6.27
C GLN A 178 19.35 -0.40 5.02
N VAL A 179 19.52 0.82 4.52
CA VAL A 179 20.30 1.08 3.29
C VAL A 179 21.77 0.76 3.51
N LYS A 180 22.35 -0.03 2.60
CA LYS A 180 23.78 -0.31 2.59
C LYS A 180 24.55 0.90 2.07
N THR A 181 25.70 1.20 2.69
CA THR A 181 26.53 2.36 2.32
C THR A 181 26.97 2.35 0.86
N ASP A 182 27.27 1.17 0.30
CA ASP A 182 27.65 1.03 -1.11
C ASP A 182 26.51 1.36 -2.07
N ASP A 183 25.28 0.95 -1.73
CA ASP A 183 24.08 1.24 -2.52
C ASP A 183 23.77 2.74 -2.49
N LEU A 184 23.88 3.36 -1.31
CA LEU A 184 23.71 4.81 -1.17
C LEU A 184 24.76 5.57 -2.00
N LYS A 185 26.04 5.16 -1.90
CA LYS A 185 27.16 5.79 -2.62
C LYS A 185 26.97 5.73 -4.14
N LEU A 186 26.45 4.62 -4.66
CA LEU A 186 26.16 4.45 -6.09
C LEU A 186 25.21 5.54 -6.59
N PHE A 187 24.11 5.77 -5.88
CA PHE A 187 23.13 6.77 -6.30
C PHE A 187 23.63 8.20 -6.16
N TYR A 188 24.45 8.51 -5.14
CA TYR A 188 25.14 9.81 -5.03
C TYR A 188 26.10 10.06 -6.21
N GLN A 189 26.85 9.04 -6.62
CA GLN A 189 27.76 9.12 -7.77
C GLN A 189 26.98 9.37 -9.07
N MET A 190 25.85 8.66 -9.26
CA MET A 190 25.00 8.83 -10.45
C MET A 190 24.32 10.20 -10.48
N SER A 191 23.91 10.73 -9.33
CA SER A 191 23.22 12.01 -9.23
C SER A 191 24.16 13.23 -9.27
N LYS A 192 25.48 13.02 -9.27
CA LYS A 192 26.51 14.07 -9.19
C LYS A 192 26.28 15.06 -8.03
N MET A 193 25.68 14.57 -6.94
CA MET A 193 25.46 15.39 -5.74
C MET A 193 26.65 15.27 -4.80
N GLU A 194 26.89 16.31 -4.03
CA GLU A 194 27.87 16.26 -2.95
C GLU A 194 27.46 15.24 -1.89
N LYS A 195 28.46 14.66 -1.23
CA LYS A 195 28.22 13.67 -0.18
C LYS A 195 27.50 14.34 1.00
N PRO A 196 26.52 13.68 1.61
CA PRO A 196 25.81 14.22 2.75
C PRO A 196 26.77 14.28 3.95
N VAL A 197 26.64 15.32 4.78
CA VAL A 197 27.43 15.48 6.00
C VAL A 197 26.88 14.60 7.11
N THR A 198 25.55 14.52 7.21
CA THR A 198 24.84 13.68 8.19
C THR A 198 23.91 12.68 7.52
N LYS A 199 23.41 11.71 8.28
CA LYS A 199 22.44 10.72 7.75
C LYS A 199 21.11 11.39 7.46
N GLU A 200 20.72 12.40 8.23
CA GLU A 200 19.47 13.14 8.07
C GLU A 200 19.43 13.98 6.79
N ASP A 201 20.58 14.43 6.29
CA ASP A 201 20.67 15.28 5.09
C ASP A 201 20.41 14.52 3.78
N VAL A 202 20.25 13.21 3.82
CA VAL A 202 20.07 12.39 2.62
C VAL A 202 18.71 12.70 1.97
N PRO A 203 18.68 13.22 0.72
CA PRO A 203 17.41 13.52 0.06
C PRO A 203 16.60 12.25 -0.23
N MET A 204 15.28 12.32 -0.06
CA MET A 204 14.36 11.20 -0.29
C MET A 204 14.48 10.63 -1.72
N ARG A 205 14.80 11.48 -2.70
CA ARG A 205 15.02 11.10 -4.11
C ARG A 205 16.20 10.15 -4.30
N ILE A 206 17.21 10.20 -3.43
CA ILE A 206 18.35 9.27 -3.42
C ILE A 206 18.05 8.09 -2.50
N LEU A 207 17.48 8.36 -1.32
CA LEU A 207 17.24 7.37 -0.29
C LEU A 207 16.30 6.26 -0.76
N VAL A 208 15.15 6.61 -1.33
CA VAL A 208 14.13 5.64 -1.75
C VAL A 208 14.68 4.62 -2.77
N PRO A 209 15.29 5.02 -3.90
CA PRO A 209 15.85 4.04 -4.84
C PRO A 209 17.02 3.26 -4.24
N SER A 210 17.87 3.88 -3.40
CA SER A 210 18.96 3.18 -2.70
C SER A 210 18.43 2.11 -1.75
N PHE A 211 17.37 2.43 -1.02
CA PHE A 211 16.68 1.52 -0.11
C PHE A 211 16.09 0.34 -0.87
N VAL A 212 15.33 0.59 -1.93
CA VAL A 212 14.71 -0.49 -2.73
C VAL A 212 15.77 -1.45 -3.26
N ILE A 213 16.90 -0.96 -3.78
CA ILE A 213 17.99 -1.83 -4.24
C ILE A 213 18.63 -2.61 -3.08
N SER A 214 18.85 -1.97 -1.93
CA SER A 214 19.40 -2.62 -0.73
C SER A 214 18.49 -3.74 -0.23
N GLU A 215 17.18 -3.49 -0.19
CA GLU A 215 16.14 -4.45 0.20
C GLU A 215 16.08 -5.61 -0.78
N LEU A 216 16.10 -5.35 -2.09
CA LEU A 216 16.11 -6.39 -3.12
C LEU A 216 17.34 -7.29 -2.97
N LYS A 217 18.55 -6.73 -2.86
CA LYS A 217 19.77 -7.51 -2.67
C LYS A 217 19.68 -8.40 -1.43
N THR A 218 19.23 -7.84 -0.31
CA THR A 218 19.11 -8.57 0.95
C THR A 218 18.04 -9.65 0.87
N ALA A 219 16.89 -9.37 0.25
CA ALA A 219 15.81 -10.33 0.06
C ALA A 219 16.23 -11.51 -0.82
N PHE A 220 16.99 -11.25 -1.90
CA PHE A 220 17.52 -12.31 -2.76
C PHE A 220 18.59 -13.13 -2.06
N GLN A 221 19.45 -12.50 -1.24
CA GLN A 221 20.43 -13.22 -0.43
C GLN A 221 19.75 -14.18 0.56
N ILE A 222 18.76 -13.69 1.32
CA ILE A 222 17.98 -14.53 2.24
C ILE A 222 17.21 -15.60 1.46
N GLY A 223 16.52 -15.22 0.39
CA GLY A 223 15.75 -16.13 -0.46
C GLY A 223 16.61 -17.27 -1.00
N PHE A 224 17.83 -16.97 -1.45
CA PHE A 224 18.80 -17.98 -1.89
C PHE A 224 19.20 -18.93 -0.75
N LEU A 225 19.52 -18.40 0.44
CA LEU A 225 19.87 -19.23 1.60
C LEU A 225 18.72 -20.16 2.01
N VAL A 226 17.48 -19.67 1.94
CA VAL A 226 16.27 -20.49 2.19
C VAL A 226 16.11 -21.58 1.14
N TYR A 227 16.50 -21.31 -0.11
CA TYR A 227 16.35 -22.23 -1.23
C TYR A 227 17.37 -23.39 -1.21
N LEU A 228 18.57 -23.16 -0.66
CA LEU A 228 19.67 -24.14 -0.62
C LEU A 228 19.31 -25.53 -0.07
N PRO A 229 18.71 -25.70 1.13
CA PRO A 229 18.41 -27.03 1.66
C PRO A 229 17.46 -27.82 0.75
N PHE A 230 16.53 -27.15 0.08
CA PHE A 230 15.57 -27.78 -0.81
C PHE A 230 16.20 -28.22 -2.13
N ILE A 231 17.15 -27.45 -2.68
CA ILE A 231 17.96 -27.89 -3.84
C ILE A 231 18.71 -29.17 -3.52
N VAL A 232 19.32 -29.26 -2.34
CA VAL A 232 20.08 -30.44 -1.94
C VAL A 232 19.19 -31.68 -1.94
N ILE A 233 17.97 -31.58 -1.41
CA ILE A 233 16.98 -32.67 -1.47
C ILE A 233 16.66 -33.03 -2.92
N ASP A 234 16.40 -32.06 -3.79
CA ASP A 234 16.10 -32.33 -5.20
C ASP A 234 17.24 -33.05 -5.91
N MET A 235 18.49 -32.63 -5.68
CA MET A 235 19.67 -33.27 -6.29
C MET A 235 19.86 -34.71 -5.79
N ILE A 236 19.67 -34.95 -4.48
CA ILE A 236 19.76 -36.28 -3.90
C ILE A 236 18.66 -37.19 -4.47
N VAL A 237 17.41 -36.76 -4.44
CA VAL A 237 16.27 -37.56 -4.95
C VAL A 237 16.43 -37.85 -6.43
N SER A 238 16.86 -36.87 -7.23
CA SER A 238 17.14 -37.05 -8.65
C SER A 238 18.20 -38.14 -8.88
N SER A 239 19.31 -38.10 -8.13
CA SER A 239 20.39 -39.09 -8.26
C SER A 239 19.93 -40.51 -7.94
N VAL A 240 19.06 -40.68 -6.93
CA VAL A 240 18.50 -41.98 -6.53
C VAL A 240 17.50 -42.49 -7.57
N LEU A 241 16.61 -41.63 -8.08
CA LEU A 241 15.65 -42.01 -9.12
C LEU A 241 16.34 -42.42 -10.42
N MET A 242 17.39 -41.69 -10.81
CA MET A 242 18.22 -42.04 -11.96
C MET A 242 18.92 -43.39 -11.77
N ALA A 243 19.45 -43.67 -10.58
CA ALA A 243 20.06 -44.95 -10.25
C ALA A 243 19.07 -46.13 -10.30
N MET A 244 17.80 -45.90 -9.97
CA MET A 244 16.72 -46.89 -10.08
C MET A 244 16.20 -47.07 -11.52
N GLY A 245 16.67 -46.28 -12.49
CA GLY A 245 16.20 -46.32 -13.87
C GLY A 245 14.87 -45.62 -14.12
N MET A 246 14.33 -44.88 -13.15
CA MET A 246 13.05 -44.16 -13.29
C MET A 246 13.25 -42.78 -13.92
N MET A 247 13.54 -42.73 -15.22
CA MET A 247 13.77 -41.46 -15.94
C MET A 247 12.50 -40.65 -16.23
N MET A 248 11.33 -41.28 -16.20
CA MET A 248 10.05 -40.65 -16.59
C MET A 248 9.33 -39.92 -15.45
N LEU A 249 9.71 -40.17 -14.19
CA LEU A 249 9.11 -39.51 -13.04
C LEU A 249 9.87 -38.20 -12.75
N PRO A 250 9.20 -37.04 -12.73
CA PRO A 250 9.84 -35.78 -12.38
C PRO A 250 10.37 -35.86 -10.93
N PRO A 251 11.67 -35.64 -10.69
CA PRO A 251 12.24 -35.75 -9.35
C PRO A 251 11.59 -34.82 -8.32
N THR A 252 11.06 -33.68 -8.78
CA THR A 252 10.34 -32.69 -7.96
C THR A 252 9.06 -33.23 -7.34
N VAL A 253 8.37 -34.17 -8.00
CA VAL A 253 7.14 -34.78 -7.48
C VAL A 253 7.48 -35.73 -6.33
N VAL A 254 8.60 -36.45 -6.44
CA VAL A 254 9.07 -37.41 -5.43
C VAL A 254 9.71 -36.68 -4.25
N SER A 255 10.41 -35.57 -4.49
CA SER A 255 11.05 -34.79 -3.42
C SER A 255 10.07 -33.95 -2.60
N LEU A 256 8.90 -33.61 -3.14
CA LEU A 256 7.95 -32.70 -2.50
C LEU A 256 7.49 -33.16 -1.10
N PRO A 257 7.06 -34.41 -0.86
CA PRO A 257 6.74 -34.87 0.49
C PRO A 257 7.91 -34.76 1.48
N LEU A 258 9.14 -35.05 1.03
CA LEU A 258 10.35 -34.95 1.86
C LEU A 258 10.63 -33.50 2.26
N LYS A 259 10.51 -32.56 1.31
CA LYS A 259 10.66 -31.12 1.58
C LYS A 259 9.63 -30.61 2.58
N LEU A 260 8.38 -31.02 2.43
CA LEU A 260 7.30 -30.63 3.35
C LEU A 260 7.53 -31.18 4.76
N ILE A 261 7.95 -32.44 4.89
CA ILE A 261 8.30 -33.03 6.18
C ILE A 261 9.45 -32.26 6.81
N LEU A 262 10.55 -32.02 6.08
CA LEU A 262 11.68 -31.25 6.60
C LEU A 262 11.21 -29.87 7.09
N PHE A 263 10.45 -29.16 6.27
CA PHE A 263 9.99 -27.81 6.58
C PHE A 263 9.08 -27.75 7.81
N VAL A 264 8.20 -28.73 8.00
CA VAL A 264 7.33 -28.81 9.18
C VAL A 264 8.13 -29.23 10.43
N VAL A 265 9.04 -30.19 10.31
CA VAL A 265 9.85 -30.70 11.43
C VAL A 265 10.74 -29.61 12.03
N VAL A 266 11.26 -28.71 11.21
CA VAL A 266 12.11 -27.60 11.69
C VAL A 266 11.33 -26.36 12.14
N ASP A 267 9.99 -26.41 12.14
CA ASP A 267 9.14 -25.23 12.30
C ASP A 267 9.54 -24.09 11.34
N GLY A 268 9.57 -24.40 10.04
CA GLY A 268 10.10 -23.51 9.02
C GLY A 268 9.35 -22.16 8.92
N TRP A 269 8.06 -22.12 9.22
CA TRP A 269 7.31 -20.85 9.28
C TRP A 269 7.78 -19.96 10.43
N GLY A 270 7.93 -20.54 11.63
CA GLY A 270 8.43 -19.81 12.80
C GLY A 270 9.87 -19.32 12.61
N LEU A 271 10.75 -20.19 12.10
CA LEU A 271 12.14 -19.84 11.78
C LEU A 271 12.24 -18.70 10.76
N LEU A 272 11.46 -18.74 9.69
CA LEU A 272 11.49 -17.70 8.66
C LEU A 272 10.94 -16.37 9.17
N ALA A 273 9.79 -16.38 9.84
CA ALA A 273 9.21 -15.16 10.40
C ALA A 273 10.16 -14.52 11.42
N GLY A 274 10.74 -15.31 12.32
CA GLY A 274 11.71 -14.84 13.31
C GLY A 274 12.99 -14.30 12.66
N SER A 275 13.52 -14.99 11.65
CA SER A 275 14.75 -14.55 10.95
C SER A 275 14.52 -13.29 10.13
N LEU A 276 13.35 -13.14 9.50
CA LEU A 276 12.97 -11.94 8.76
C LEU A 276 12.88 -10.73 9.69
N ILE A 277 12.18 -10.85 10.82
CA ILE A 277 12.07 -9.76 11.80
C ILE A 277 13.46 -9.36 12.31
N LYS A 278 14.29 -10.34 12.67
CA LYS A 278 15.67 -10.08 13.12
C LYS A 278 16.52 -9.39 12.06
N SER A 279 16.25 -9.61 10.78
CA SER A 279 17.03 -8.99 9.69
C SER A 279 16.88 -7.46 9.58
N PHE A 280 15.85 -6.88 10.21
CA PHE A 280 15.62 -5.44 10.21
C PHE A 280 16.22 -4.73 11.43
N ASN A 281 16.79 -5.47 12.38
CA ASN A 281 17.49 -4.92 13.55
C ASN A 281 18.99 -5.05 13.37
#